data_AF-A0A0Q4BI92-F1
#
_entry.id   AF-A0A0Q4BI92-F1
#
_cell.length_a   1.000
_cell.length_b   1.000
_cell.length_c   1.000
_cell.angle_alpha   90.00
_cell.angle_beta   90.00
_cell.angle_gamma   90.00
#
_symmetry.space_group_name_H-M   'P 1'
#
loop_
_entity.id
_entity.type
_entity.pdbx_description
1 polymer ?
#
loop_
_entity_poly.entity_id
_entity_poly.type
_entity_poly.pdbx_seq_one_letter_code
_entity_poly.pdbx_strand_id
1 'polypeptide(L)'
;MATNIFEHIKSEHREVESLLEQLSGSYDRSTYDLLNQSLQAHMKAEEESLYPAMEGQEGEMVQHAQEEHGQIRQLLQQLKQEGGAASVLSQLTQAIQDHVQEEENDMFPRAQQMFDQGRIEQLSQQFDEVDQRMIQLVR
;
A
#
# COMPACT_ATOMS: atom_id res chain seq x y z
N MET A 1 23.27 1.38 -1.51
CA MET A 1 22.76 0.16 -0.87
C MET A 1 21.47 -0.17 -1.58
N ALA A 2 21.19 -1.44 -1.89
CA ALA A 2 19.90 -1.80 -2.42
C ALA A 2 18.83 -1.41 -1.39
N THR A 3 17.81 -0.67 -1.82
CA THR A 3 16.61 -0.38 -1.03
C THR A 3 15.97 -1.73 -0.68
N ASN A 4 15.82 -2.05 0.60
CA ASN A 4 15.11 -3.28 0.99
C ASN A 4 13.59 -3.05 0.89
N ILE A 5 12.81 -4.12 0.94
CA ILE A 5 11.34 -4.10 0.83
C ILE A 5 10.69 -3.00 1.68
N PHE A 6 11.09 -2.82 2.94
CA PHE A 6 10.48 -1.84 3.83
C PHE A 6 10.75 -0.40 3.40
N GLU A 7 11.96 -0.13 2.91
CA GLU A 7 12.30 1.19 2.37
C GLU A 7 11.59 1.47 1.04
N HIS A 8 11.31 0.42 0.25
CA HIS A 8 10.51 0.54 -0.97
C HIS A 8 9.05 0.88 -0.63
N ILE A 9 8.41 0.07 0.22
CA ILE A 9 7.02 0.28 0.65
C ILE A 9 6.84 1.68 1.24
N LYS A 10 7.75 2.12 2.12
CA LYS A 10 7.76 3.50 2.65
C LYS A 10 7.87 4.57 1.58
N SER A 11 8.65 4.35 0.53
CA SER A 11 8.73 5.29 -0.59
C SER A 11 7.37 5.43 -1.28
N GLU A 12 6.68 4.31 -1.52
CA GLU A 12 5.34 4.31 -2.11
C GLU A 12 4.31 4.99 -1.20
N HIS A 13 4.39 4.80 0.13
CA HIS A 13 3.55 5.52 1.09
C HIS A 13 3.68 7.05 0.93
N ARG A 14 4.91 7.56 0.81
CA ARG A 14 5.14 9.01 0.63
C ARG A 14 4.62 9.51 -0.71
N GLU A 15 4.69 8.69 -1.76
CA GLU A 15 4.10 9.02 -3.06
C GLU A 15 2.57 9.07 -2.98
N VAL A 16 1.94 8.08 -2.35
CA VAL A 16 0.49 8.02 -2.12
C VAL A 16 0.00 9.22 -1.30
N GLU A 17 0.68 9.56 -0.21
CA GLU A 17 0.39 10.74 0.62
C GLU A 17 0.43 12.03 -0.22
N SER A 18 1.44 12.19 -1.07
CA SER A 18 1.54 13.36 -1.96
C SER A 18 0.39 13.43 -2.97
N LEU A 19 -0.06 12.31 -3.50
CA LEU A 19 -1.20 12.25 -4.43
C LEU A 19 -2.52 12.58 -3.72
N LEU A 20 -2.70 12.13 -2.47
CA LEU A 20 -3.86 12.48 -1.65
C LEU A 20 -3.91 13.98 -1.33
N GLU A 21 -2.77 14.58 -1.02
CA GLU A 21 -2.66 16.03 -0.81
C GLU A 21 -3.07 16.82 -2.06
N GLN A 22 -2.61 16.39 -3.24
CA GLN A 22 -2.97 17.01 -4.51
C GLN A 22 -4.48 16.93 -4.77
N LEU A 23 -5.09 15.75 -4.59
CA LEU A 23 -6.54 15.56 -4.74
C LEU A 23 -7.36 16.37 -3.73
N SER A 24 -6.82 16.58 -2.53
CA SER A 24 -7.49 17.36 -1.48
C SER A 24 -7.50 18.86 -1.81
N GLY A 25 -6.47 19.36 -2.49
CA GLY A 25 -6.43 20.73 -2.99
C GLY A 25 -7.34 20.97 -4.20
N SER A 26 -7.38 20.01 -5.12
CA SER A 26 -8.28 20.02 -6.27
C SER A 26 -8.42 18.61 -6.85
N TYR A 27 -9.61 18.02 -6.76
CA TYR A 27 -9.85 16.73 -7.39
C TYR A 27 -9.65 16.82 -8.91
N ASP A 28 -8.80 15.97 -9.44
CA ASP A 28 -8.64 15.77 -10.87
C ASP A 28 -8.54 14.29 -11.22
N ARG A 29 -9.03 13.95 -12.41
CA ARG A 29 -9.18 12.56 -12.83
C ARG A 29 -7.82 11.86 -13.03
N SER A 30 -6.82 12.58 -13.53
CA SER A 30 -5.49 12.04 -13.80
C SER A 30 -4.76 11.64 -12.51
N THR A 31 -4.74 12.50 -11.51
CA THR A 31 -4.14 12.23 -10.20
C THR A 31 -4.88 11.11 -9.49
N TYR A 32 -6.21 11.06 -9.59
CA TYR A 32 -6.99 9.92 -9.08
C TYR A 32 -6.60 8.62 -9.76
N ASP A 33 -6.46 8.61 -11.09
CA ASP A 33 -6.12 7.39 -11.83
C ASP A 33 -4.69 6.91 -11.50
N LEU A 34 -3.75 7.84 -11.28
CA LEU A 34 -2.40 7.54 -10.78
C LEU A 34 -2.44 6.98 -9.36
N LEU A 35 -3.13 7.64 -8.42
CA LEU A 35 -3.30 7.16 -7.04
C LEU A 35 -3.89 5.74 -7.01
N ASN A 36 -4.95 5.53 -7.78
CA ASN A 36 -5.60 4.23 -7.86
C ASN A 36 -4.66 3.17 -8.47
N GLN A 37 -3.84 3.52 -9.47
CA GLN A 37 -2.88 2.58 -10.02
C GLN A 37 -1.80 2.20 -8.99
N SER A 38 -1.18 3.19 -8.34
CA SER A 38 -0.13 3.00 -7.34
C SER A 38 -0.63 2.13 -6.19
N LEU A 39 -1.78 2.48 -5.58
CA LEU A 39 -2.35 1.70 -4.48
C LEU A 39 -2.68 0.26 -4.86
N GLN A 40 -3.19 0.01 -6.08
CA GLN A 40 -3.49 -1.36 -6.51
C GLN A 40 -2.23 -2.20 -6.72
N ALA A 41 -1.13 -1.59 -7.18
CA ALA A 41 0.15 -2.27 -7.37
C ALA A 41 0.81 -2.58 -6.02
N HIS A 42 0.92 -1.56 -5.17
CA HIS A 42 1.40 -1.61 -3.79
C HIS A 42 0.72 -2.70 -2.96
N MET A 43 -0.61 -2.58 -2.76
CA MET A 43 -1.37 -3.53 -1.94
C MET A 43 -1.24 -4.97 -2.48
N LYS A 44 -1.15 -5.12 -3.81
CA LYS A 44 -1.01 -6.44 -4.44
C LYS A 44 0.38 -7.02 -4.22
N ALA A 45 1.43 -6.18 -4.25
CA ALA A 45 2.79 -6.60 -3.97
C ALA A 45 2.92 -7.09 -2.53
N GLU A 46 2.33 -6.42 -1.55
CA GLU A 46 2.34 -6.82 -0.14
C GLU A 46 1.58 -8.14 0.08
N GLU A 47 0.37 -8.23 -0.46
CA GLU A 47 -0.48 -9.43 -0.39
C GLU A 47 0.15 -10.67 -1.02
N GLU A 48 1.00 -10.48 -2.03
CA GLU A 48 1.71 -11.58 -2.69
C GLU A 48 3.13 -11.82 -2.17
N SER A 49 3.67 -10.98 -1.27
CA SER A 49 5.05 -11.10 -0.78
C SER A 49 5.15 -11.10 0.75
N LEU A 50 5.01 -9.94 1.39
CA LEU A 50 5.25 -9.74 2.81
C LEU A 50 4.22 -10.48 3.67
N TYR A 51 2.93 -10.36 3.34
CA TYR A 51 1.85 -10.92 4.15
C TYR A 51 1.91 -12.45 4.28
N PRO A 52 2.06 -13.23 3.17
CA PRO A 52 2.22 -14.68 3.28
C PRO A 52 3.46 -15.11 4.08
N ALA A 53 4.51 -14.29 4.11
CA ALA A 53 5.71 -14.59 4.87
C ALA A 53 5.49 -14.42 6.39
N MET A 54 4.58 -13.54 6.79
CA MET A 54 4.27 -13.23 8.19
C MET A 54 3.09 -14.03 8.74
N GLU A 55 2.20 -14.53 7.89
CA GLU A 55 0.93 -15.16 8.28
C GLU A 55 1.07 -16.32 9.28
N GLY A 56 2.16 -17.09 9.22
CA GLY A 56 2.41 -18.19 10.15
C GLY A 56 2.71 -17.79 11.60
N GLN A 57 3.11 -16.53 11.85
CA GLN A 57 3.44 -16.03 13.20
C GLN A 57 2.62 -14.80 13.60
N GLU A 58 2.20 -13.99 12.63
CA GLU A 58 1.51 -12.70 12.82
C GLU A 58 0.15 -12.69 12.07
N GLY A 59 -0.57 -13.82 12.08
CA GLY A 59 -1.79 -14.00 11.28
C GLY A 59 -2.91 -12.98 11.54
N GLU A 60 -3.14 -12.57 12.80
CA GLU A 60 -4.16 -11.55 13.13
C GLU A 60 -3.80 -10.18 12.55
N MET A 61 -2.52 -9.80 12.61
CA MET A 61 -2.01 -8.55 12.02
C MET A 61 -2.13 -8.56 10.50
N VAL A 62 -1.78 -9.68 9.86
CA VAL A 62 -1.93 -9.86 8.41
C VAL A 62 -3.40 -9.78 8.00
N GLN A 63 -4.30 -10.42 8.74
CA GLN A 63 -5.74 -10.37 8.45
C GLN A 63 -6.27 -8.93 8.54
N HIS A 64 -5.90 -8.19 9.59
CA HIS A 64 -6.30 -6.81 9.76
C HIS A 64 -5.83 -5.92 8.60
N ALA A 65 -4.55 -6.01 8.21
CA ALA A 65 -4.02 -5.27 7.07
C ALA A 65 -4.75 -5.60 5.74
N GLN A 66 -5.13 -6.86 5.53
CA GLN A 66 -5.94 -7.26 4.37
C GLN A 66 -7.36 -6.67 4.40
N GLU A 67 -7.96 -6.54 5.60
CA GLU A 67 -9.26 -5.89 5.77
C GLU A 67 -9.17 -4.39 5.45
N GLU A 68 -8.09 -3.72 5.89
CA GLU A 68 -7.80 -2.32 5.54
C GLU A 68 -7.62 -2.11 4.03
N HIS A 69 -6.86 -2.99 3.35
CA HIS A 69 -6.76 -2.99 1.88
C HIS A 69 -8.14 -3.10 1.22
N GLY A 70 -9.00 -3.98 1.74
CA GLY A 70 -10.38 -4.11 1.28
C GLY A 70 -11.15 -2.79 1.40
N GLN A 71 -11.04 -2.11 2.53
CA GLN A 71 -11.67 -0.81 2.77
C GLN A 71 -11.11 0.29 1.85
N ILE A 72 -9.80 0.36 1.66
CA ILE A 72 -9.13 1.31 0.76
C ILE A 72 -9.64 1.13 -0.68
N ARG A 73 -9.74 -0.11 -1.17
CA ARG A 73 -10.29 -0.40 -2.52
C ARG A 73 -11.74 0.05 -2.66
N GLN A 74 -12.57 -0.15 -1.63
CA GLN A 74 -13.97 0.31 -1.64
C GLN A 74 -14.06 1.84 -1.69
N LEU A 75 -13.25 2.53 -0.89
CA LEU A 75 -13.21 3.99 -0.83
C LEU A 75 -12.70 4.61 -2.14
N LEU A 76 -11.70 4.00 -2.80
CA LEU A 76 -11.27 4.41 -4.15
C LEU A 76 -12.42 4.32 -5.16
N GLN A 77 -13.14 3.19 -5.18
CA GLN A 77 -14.29 3.02 -6.06
C GLN A 77 -15.38 4.06 -5.79
N GLN A 78 -15.69 4.31 -4.52
CA GLN A 78 -16.69 5.30 -4.11
C GLN A 78 -16.26 6.72 -4.51
N LEU A 79 -14.99 7.08 -4.29
CA LEU A 79 -14.45 8.40 -4.64
C LEU A 79 -14.59 8.67 -6.14
N LYS A 80 -14.34 7.66 -6.98
CA LYS A 80 -14.57 7.73 -8.43
C LYS A 80 -16.04 7.91 -8.78
N GLN A 81 -16.94 7.15 -8.17
CA GLN A 81 -18.38 7.20 -8.47
C GLN A 81 -19.00 8.54 -8.07
N GLU A 82 -18.56 9.12 -6.95
CA GLU A 82 -19.06 10.39 -6.44
C GLU A 82 -18.29 11.61 -6.98
N GLY A 83 -17.41 11.41 -7.97
CA GLY A 83 -16.72 12.49 -8.66
C GLY A 83 -15.80 13.32 -7.76
N GLY A 84 -15.11 12.69 -6.81
CA GLY A 84 -14.18 13.37 -5.92
C GLY A 84 -14.82 13.98 -4.68
N ALA A 85 -15.94 13.42 -4.19
CA ALA A 85 -16.60 13.90 -2.98
C ALA A 85 -15.62 14.04 -1.81
N ALA A 86 -15.53 15.25 -1.24
CA ALA A 86 -14.55 15.58 -0.21
C ALA A 86 -14.67 14.71 1.05
N SER A 87 -15.88 14.29 1.41
CA SER A 87 -16.11 13.37 2.54
C SER A 87 -15.55 11.98 2.29
N VAL A 88 -15.60 11.48 1.05
CA VAL A 88 -15.04 10.18 0.69
C VAL A 88 -13.53 10.27 0.61
N LEU A 89 -13.00 11.36 0.04
CA LEU A 89 -11.56 11.61 0.02
C LEU A 89 -10.98 11.68 1.43
N SER A 90 -11.66 12.38 2.36
CA SER A 90 -11.23 12.44 3.76
C SER A 90 -11.21 11.07 4.44
N GLN A 91 -12.19 10.20 4.14
CA GLN A 91 -12.23 8.84 4.67
C GLN A 91 -11.11 7.97 4.08
N LEU A 92 -10.86 8.09 2.77
CA LEU A 92 -9.76 7.42 2.08
C LEU A 92 -8.40 7.82 2.68
N THR A 93 -8.20 9.13 2.88
CA THR A 93 -6.97 9.65 3.48
C THR A 93 -6.76 9.09 4.88
N GLN A 94 -7.79 9.09 5.72
CA GLN A 94 -7.67 8.54 7.08
C GLN A 94 -7.35 7.03 7.05
N ALA A 95 -8.07 6.25 6.24
CA ALA A 95 -7.84 4.81 6.13
C ALA A 95 -6.40 4.47 5.67
N ILE A 96 -5.85 5.25 4.72
CA ILE A 96 -4.47 5.08 4.28
C ILE A 96 -3.49 5.50 5.38
N GLN A 97 -3.75 6.59 6.11
CA GLN A 97 -2.88 7.02 7.21
C GLN A 97 -2.82 6.01 8.35
N ASP A 98 -3.97 5.43 8.71
CA ASP A 98 -4.05 4.40 9.75
C ASP A 98 -3.24 3.16 9.31
N HIS A 99 -3.49 2.67 8.09
CA HIS A 99 -2.76 1.56 7.49
C HIS A 99 -1.24 1.77 7.46
N VAL A 100 -0.79 2.91 6.92
CA VAL A 100 0.64 3.28 6.86
C VAL A 100 1.26 3.33 8.25
N GLN A 101 0.52 3.85 9.24
CA GLN A 101 1.00 3.93 10.61
C GLN A 101 1.18 2.55 11.22
N GLU A 102 0.22 1.64 11.06
CA GLU A 102 0.31 0.28 11.58
C GLU A 102 1.43 -0.51 10.92
N GLU A 103 1.57 -0.42 9.60
CA GLU A 103 2.64 -1.11 8.90
C GLU A 103 4.04 -0.61 9.30
N GLU A 104 4.27 0.70 9.26
CA GLU A 104 5.60 1.26 9.50
C GLU A 104 6.05 1.13 10.96
N ASN A 105 5.11 1.18 11.91
CA ASN A 105 5.43 1.19 13.34
C ASN A 105 5.29 -0.17 14.02
N ASP A 106 4.47 -1.07 13.48
CA ASP A 106 4.23 -2.39 14.09
C ASP A 106 4.64 -3.54 13.19
N MET A 107 4.15 -3.60 11.94
CA MET A 107 4.41 -4.73 11.06
C MET A 107 5.88 -4.83 10.63
N PHE A 108 6.48 -3.74 10.14
CA PHE A 108 7.86 -3.78 9.63
C PHE A 108 8.89 -4.09 10.72
N PRO A 109 8.83 -3.51 11.93
CA PRO A 109 9.74 -3.89 13.01
C PRO A 109 9.64 -5.37 13.38
N ARG A 110 8.44 -5.96 13.36
CA ARG A 110 8.25 -7.40 13.60
C ARG A 110 8.83 -8.23 12.46
N ALA A 111 8.55 -7.88 11.21
CA ALA A 111 9.11 -8.53 10.04
C ALA A 111 10.66 -8.53 10.08
N GLN A 112 11.27 -7.41 10.47
CA GLN A 112 12.72 -7.29 10.62
C GLN A 112 13.30 -8.17 11.74
N GLN A 113 12.52 -8.49 12.77
CA GLN A 113 12.92 -9.43 13.82
C GLN A 113 12.72 -10.89 13.39
N MET A 114 11.73 -11.15 12.54
CA MET A 114 11.37 -12.50 12.06
C MET A 114 12.30 -13.01 10.96
N PHE A 115 12.80 -12.12 10.09
CA PHE A 115 13.50 -12.50 8.87
C PHE A 115 14.97 -12.11 8.90
N ASP A 116 15.82 -13.02 8.43
CA ASP A 116 17.22 -12.72 8.16
C ASP A 116 17.38 -11.90 6.87
N GLN A 117 18.60 -11.39 6.64
CA GLN A 117 18.91 -10.57 5.47
C GLN A 117 18.61 -11.30 4.15
N GLY A 118 18.87 -12.60 4.07
CA GLY A 118 18.62 -13.38 2.85
C GLY A 118 17.12 -13.49 2.54
N ARG A 119 16.29 -13.66 3.57
CA ARG A 119 14.84 -13.66 3.43
C ARG A 119 14.31 -12.28 3.06
N ILE A 120 14.84 -11.20 3.64
CA ILE A 120 14.47 -9.82 3.29
C ILE A 120 14.79 -9.53 1.81
N GLU A 121 15.94 -9.96 1.30
CA GLU A 121 16.31 -9.79 -0.10
C GLU A 121 15.36 -10.55 -1.05
N GLN A 122 14.98 -11.79 -0.70
CA GLN A 122 13.98 -12.54 -1.46
C GLN A 122 12.62 -11.85 -1.50
N LEU A 123 12.16 -11.34 -0.36
CA LEU A 123 10.90 -10.61 -0.26
C LEU A 123 10.94 -9.33 -1.08
N SER A 124 12.07 -8.60 -1.05
CA SER A 124 12.27 -7.39 -1.86
C SER A 124 12.14 -7.69 -3.34
N GLN A 125 12.80 -8.75 -3.82
CA GLN A 125 12.68 -9.16 -5.23
C GLN A 125 11.24 -9.55 -5.60
N GLN A 126 10.56 -10.31 -4.75
CA GLN A 126 9.18 -10.74 -4.99
C GLN A 126 8.21 -9.55 -5.03
N PHE A 127 8.39 -8.60 -4.12
CA PHE A 127 7.63 -7.36 -4.10
C PHE A 127 7.81 -6.58 -5.41
N ASP A 128 9.07 -6.32 -5.80
CA ASP A 128 9.41 -5.57 -7.01
C ASP A 128 8.85 -6.22 -8.28
N GLU A 129 8.90 -7.55 -8.36
CA GLU A 129 8.34 -8.30 -9.50
C GLU A 129 6.82 -8.15 -9.61
N VAL A 130 6.10 -8.18 -8.49
CA VAL A 130 4.64 -8.03 -8.48
C VAL A 130 4.25 -6.58 -8.78
N ASP A 131 4.90 -5.62 -8.12
CA ASP A 131 4.64 -4.19 -8.31
C ASP A 131 4.84 -3.79 -9.79
N GLN A 132 6.01 -4.09 -10.36
CA GLN A 132 6.31 -3.78 -11.75
C GLN A 132 5.33 -4.45 -12.72
N ARG A 133 4.92 -5.69 -12.45
CA ARG A 133 3.92 -6.39 -13.26
C ARG A 133 2.58 -5.67 -13.21
N MET A 134 2.16 -5.21 -12.03
CA MET A 134 0.90 -4.48 -11.86
C MET A 134 0.92 -3.12 -12.56
N ILE A 135 2.01 -2.37 -12.46
CA ILE A 135 2.18 -1.09 -13.14
C ILE A 135 2.16 -1.28 -14.68
N GLN A 136 2.76 -2.35 -15.20
CA GLN A 136 2.80 -2.63 -16.64
C GLN A 136 1.46 -3.07 -17.23
N LEU A 137 0.60 -3.77 -16.46
CA LEU A 137 -0.70 -4.26 -16.93
C LEU A 137 -1.73 -3.15 -17.21
N VAL A 138 -1.48 -1.94 -16.72
CA VAL A 138 -2.41 -0.80 -16.80
C VAL A 138 -1.98 0.22 -17.86
N ARG A 139 -0.81 0.04 -18.50
CA ARG A 139 -0.33 0.85 -19.63
C ARG A 139 -0.89 0.35 -20.96
#